data_AF-A0A821VBL7-F1
#
_entry.id   AF-A0A821VBL7-F1
#
_cell.length_a   1.000
_cell.length_b   1.000
_cell.length_c   1.000
_cell.angle_alpha   90.00
_cell.angle_beta   90.00
_cell.angle_gamma   90.00
#
_symmetry.space_group_name_H-M   'P 1'
#
loop_
_entity.id
_entity.type
_entity.pdbx_description
1 polymer ?
#
loop_
_entity_poly.entity_id
_entity_poly.type
_entity_poly.pdbx_seq_one_letter_code
_entity_poly.pdbx_strand_id
1 'polypeptide(L)'
;MTDANIHPSIILIRDRLHDIFPEIQIPLEVIGWHIRQSRSIEAICSIFATEILSFGQVIDPRKTQNQIEEQTASANTHISKQTTITDDTLQTLYDVFNEIPRDHIENLYINFKNTNNPNWYDDIVNELLSYNVMKSSTNKRSYDQMIIDDIVFIPDEYNRLLAILPDIDPDYALECYMKYREKSSDNTDLNILITSLIEHGYIKLTDKLERLRNERLKENLRNPKFEINEFLKTFPNPLEYFYDRTKNVSESYKNHTYIYLSNAFARISTDYIKQVLNNNNYRFAPSMKQLQEEFYTYHTNQNKKSNDTIVKRLNHRARASMAIPDVPDEIFYKELCYIKHEDEIIDIDASSINDFNPNRALGFWHILATNLNMWKDKLNPTITYSIHDQLSDGRIRLNDLVEYYTRRPFVGFVPTNVQGIDTQSKYKSSRFQWRGNGLLKLFTSEFGIIFVDNETPIDQPYQWIATMFSSTLFTDAGVDLMTRTRQPPTYVLNNFVQFCQEHSIIRSISRNMFYTRENKDDTIHYIKDLQLDS
;
A
#
# COMPACT_ATOMS: atom_id res chain seq x y z
N MET A 1 -22.51 -5.28 47.36
CA MET A 1 -21.68 -6.11 48.28
C MET A 1 -21.21 -5.21 49.41
N THR A 2 -21.18 -5.68 50.67
CA THR A 2 -20.53 -4.92 51.74
C THR A 2 -19.01 -4.97 51.54
N ASP A 3 -18.30 -3.86 51.79
CA ASP A 3 -16.86 -3.69 51.50
C ASP A 3 -15.94 -4.72 52.18
N ALA A 4 -16.45 -5.51 53.12
CA ALA A 4 -15.69 -6.48 53.90
C ALA A 4 -15.12 -7.68 53.09
N ASN A 5 -15.52 -7.88 51.83
CA ASN A 5 -15.08 -9.02 51.00
C ASN A 5 -14.36 -8.61 49.69
N ILE A 6 -13.95 -7.34 49.57
CA ILE A 6 -13.32 -6.84 48.33
C ILE A 6 -11.79 -6.87 48.48
N HIS A 7 -11.11 -7.44 47.48
CA HIS A 7 -9.66 -7.61 47.51
C HIS A 7 -8.94 -6.24 47.60
N PRO A 8 -7.95 -6.04 48.48
CA PRO A 8 -7.34 -4.73 48.75
C PRO A 8 -6.80 -4.01 47.51
N SER A 9 -6.33 -4.77 46.50
CA SER A 9 -5.86 -4.22 45.22
C SER A 9 -6.95 -3.52 44.41
N ILE A 10 -8.21 -3.96 44.51
CA ILE A 10 -9.35 -3.35 43.81
C ILE A 10 -9.65 -1.97 44.41
N ILE A 11 -9.61 -1.88 45.74
CA ILE A 11 -9.81 -0.64 46.49
C ILE A 11 -8.69 0.34 46.18
N LEU A 12 -7.43 -0.12 46.21
CA LEU A 12 -6.27 0.72 45.88
C LEU A 12 -6.31 1.27 44.45
N ILE A 13 -6.79 0.48 43.48
CA ILE A 13 -6.94 0.91 42.09
C ILE A 13 -8.10 1.90 41.94
N ARG A 14 -9.24 1.66 42.61
CA ARG A 14 -10.36 2.61 42.63
C ARG A 14 -9.91 3.96 43.17
N ASP A 15 -9.20 3.97 44.29
CA ASP A 15 -8.79 5.22 44.95
C ASP A 15 -7.78 5.98 44.08
N ARG A 16 -6.82 5.29 43.43
CA ARG A 16 -5.92 5.93 42.45
C ARG A 16 -6.64 6.46 41.22
N LEU A 17 -7.64 5.75 40.70
CA LEU A 17 -8.44 6.23 39.57
C LEU A 17 -9.31 7.41 39.97
N HIS A 18 -9.82 7.45 41.21
CA HIS A 18 -10.55 8.60 41.75
C HIS A 18 -9.63 9.82 41.97
N ASP A 19 -8.37 9.62 42.36
CA ASP A 19 -7.39 10.72 42.44
C ASP A 19 -7.10 11.35 41.07
N ILE A 20 -7.11 10.54 40.00
CA ILE A 20 -6.88 10.99 38.63
C ILE A 20 -8.17 11.58 38.02
N PHE A 21 -9.33 11.01 38.36
CA PHE A 21 -10.64 11.36 37.81
C PHE A 21 -11.71 11.51 38.92
N PRO A 22 -11.64 12.57 39.73
CA PRO A 22 -12.49 12.73 40.92
C PRO A 22 -13.99 12.89 40.60
N GLU A 23 -14.32 13.25 39.36
CA GLU A 23 -15.69 13.45 38.88
C GLU A 23 -16.38 12.13 38.48
N ILE A 24 -15.64 11.01 38.39
CA ILE A 24 -16.13 9.76 37.80
C ILE A 24 -16.20 8.66 38.86
N GLN A 25 -17.42 8.21 39.16
CA GLN A 25 -17.64 7.11 40.09
C GLN A 25 -17.59 5.77 39.34
N ILE A 26 -16.47 5.04 39.47
CA ILE A 26 -16.27 3.74 38.80
C ILE A 26 -16.75 2.59 39.71
N PRO A 27 -17.73 1.76 39.29
CA PRO A 27 -18.18 0.63 40.09
C PRO A 27 -17.08 -0.42 40.32
N LEU A 28 -16.99 -0.95 41.54
CA LEU A 28 -15.96 -1.92 41.93
C LEU A 28 -16.04 -3.22 41.13
N GLU A 29 -17.22 -3.60 40.62
CA GLU A 29 -17.37 -4.79 39.78
C GLU A 29 -16.62 -4.67 38.45
N VAL A 30 -16.54 -3.45 37.88
CA VAL A 30 -15.85 -3.18 36.61
C VAL A 30 -14.34 -3.30 36.81
N ILE A 31 -13.81 -2.71 37.89
CA ILE A 31 -12.39 -2.82 38.25
C ILE A 31 -12.01 -4.29 38.50
N GLY A 32 -12.86 -5.04 39.22
CA GLY A 32 -12.66 -6.46 39.46
C GLY A 32 -12.73 -7.34 38.21
N TRP A 33 -13.47 -6.93 37.17
CA TRP A 33 -13.48 -7.62 35.88
C TRP A 33 -12.14 -7.44 35.14
N HIS A 34 -11.62 -6.20 35.07
CA HIS A 34 -10.35 -5.93 34.39
C HIS A 34 -9.14 -6.54 35.10
N ILE A 35 -9.14 -6.59 36.43
CA ILE A 35 -8.09 -7.26 37.22
C ILE A 35 -8.04 -8.76 36.93
N ARG A 36 -9.19 -9.40 36.65
CA ARG A 36 -9.22 -10.82 36.27
C ARG A 36 -8.67 -11.09 34.87
N GLN A 37 -8.68 -10.08 34.00
CA GLN A 37 -8.22 -10.21 32.60
C GLN A 37 -6.78 -9.72 32.40
N SER A 38 -6.24 -8.92 33.31
CA SER A 38 -4.95 -8.23 33.13
C SER A 38 -3.93 -8.66 34.19
N ARG A 39 -2.64 -8.80 33.79
CA ARG A 39 -1.57 -9.25 34.69
C ARG A 39 -0.84 -8.12 35.44
N SER A 40 -1.07 -6.84 35.13
CA SER A 40 -0.43 -5.71 35.84
C SER A 40 -1.38 -4.51 36.03
N ILE A 41 -1.12 -3.74 37.09
CA ILE A 41 -1.92 -2.58 37.51
C ILE A 41 -1.80 -1.42 36.52
N GLU A 42 -0.62 -1.24 35.92
CA GLU A 42 -0.33 -0.18 34.93
C GLU A 42 -1.14 -0.36 33.65
N ALA A 43 -1.30 -1.61 33.18
CA ALA A 43 -2.13 -1.92 32.02
C ALA A 43 -3.60 -1.55 32.26
N ILE A 44 -4.11 -1.78 33.47
CA ILE A 44 -5.49 -1.45 33.85
C ILE A 44 -5.69 0.07 33.86
N CYS A 45 -4.75 0.82 34.45
CA CYS A 45 -4.83 2.28 34.46
C CYS A 45 -4.76 2.88 33.05
N SER A 46 -3.93 2.31 32.17
CA SER A 46 -3.81 2.71 30.77
C SER A 46 -5.09 2.45 29.97
N ILE A 47 -5.77 1.32 30.19
CA ILE A 47 -7.04 1.00 29.53
C ILE A 47 -8.12 1.99 29.95
N PHE A 48 -8.27 2.25 31.26
CA PHE A 48 -9.25 3.22 31.75
C PHE A 48 -8.96 4.65 31.27
N ALA A 49 -7.70 5.08 31.25
CA ALA A 49 -7.32 6.38 30.70
C ALA A 49 -7.70 6.51 29.22
N THR A 50 -7.48 5.45 28.42
CA THR A 50 -7.79 5.44 26.99
C THR A 50 -9.30 5.42 26.72
N GLU A 51 -10.06 4.64 27.50
CA GLU A 51 -11.52 4.57 27.36
C GLU A 51 -12.19 5.87 27.83
N ILE A 52 -11.76 6.45 28.96
CA ILE A 52 -12.33 7.70 29.49
C ILE A 52 -12.03 8.89 28.55
N LEU A 53 -10.83 8.96 27.97
CA LEU A 53 -10.47 10.00 26.98
C LEU A 53 -11.28 9.90 25.68
N SER A 54 -11.82 8.72 25.36
CA SER A 54 -12.64 8.48 24.16
C SER A 54 -14.10 8.94 24.28
N PHE A 55 -14.60 9.25 25.49
CA PHE A 55 -16.02 9.60 25.73
C PHE A 55 -16.31 11.10 25.89
N GLY A 56 -15.37 11.99 25.56
CA GLY A 56 -15.57 13.43 25.64
C GLY A 56 -16.38 14.06 24.49
N GLN A 57 -17.71 13.86 24.42
CA GLN A 57 -18.71 14.91 24.10
C GLN A 57 -20.20 14.45 24.22
N VAL A 58 -20.87 15.02 25.23
CA VAL A 58 -22.28 15.47 25.41
C VAL A 58 -23.42 14.80 24.61
N ILE A 59 -24.41 14.26 25.35
CA ILE A 59 -25.81 14.03 24.93
C ILE A 59 -26.71 15.18 25.43
N ASP A 60 -27.60 15.63 24.55
CA ASP A 60 -28.62 16.70 24.64
C ASP A 60 -29.62 16.56 25.82
N PRO A 61 -29.94 17.65 26.55
CA PRO A 61 -30.98 17.67 27.57
C PRO A 61 -32.36 18.10 27.04
N ARG A 62 -33.34 17.19 27.04
CA ARG A 62 -34.76 17.57 27.22
C ARG A 62 -35.51 16.58 28.13
N LYS A 63 -36.24 17.20 29.08
CA LYS A 63 -37.17 16.68 30.11
C LYS A 63 -36.46 16.44 31.46
N THR A 64 -36.71 17.20 32.53
CA THR A 64 -37.97 17.85 32.92
C THR A 64 -37.71 19.04 33.86
N GLN A 65 -38.15 20.22 33.42
CA GLN A 65 -38.94 21.22 34.14
C GLN A 65 -38.97 21.15 35.68
N ASN A 66 -38.12 21.96 36.32
CA ASN A 66 -38.42 22.85 37.46
C ASN A 66 -37.10 23.20 38.14
N GLN A 67 -36.75 24.50 38.10
CA GLN A 67 -35.67 25.22 38.82
C GLN A 67 -34.85 26.08 37.84
N ILE A 68 -35.53 27.06 37.24
CA ILE A 68 -34.89 28.32 36.86
C ILE A 68 -35.40 29.31 37.90
N GLU A 69 -34.59 29.53 38.92
CA GLU A 69 -34.51 30.79 39.66
C GLU A 69 -33.09 30.79 40.25
N GLU A 70 -32.45 31.95 40.21
CA GLU A 70 -31.04 32.19 40.56
C GLU A 70 -30.00 31.88 39.46
N GLN A 71 -30.15 32.55 38.31
CA GLN A 71 -28.96 33.19 37.75
C GLN A 71 -28.66 34.43 38.61
N THR A 72 -27.42 34.59 39.07
CA THR A 72 -26.67 35.84 38.82
C THR A 72 -25.21 35.73 39.29
N ALA A 73 -24.36 36.37 38.47
CA ALA A 73 -23.03 36.90 38.78
C ALA A 73 -21.83 35.94 38.89
N SER A 74 -21.01 35.89 37.84
CA SER A 74 -19.80 36.74 37.77
C SER A 74 -18.90 36.32 36.61
N ALA A 75 -18.57 37.30 35.77
CA ALA A 75 -17.54 37.22 34.75
C ALA A 75 -16.12 37.31 35.35
N ASN A 76 -15.12 37.01 34.51
CA ASN A 76 -13.66 37.12 34.68
C ASN A 76 -13.03 35.91 35.40
N THR A 77 -12.02 35.21 34.86
CA THR A 77 -10.77 35.72 34.26
C THR A 77 -10.14 34.72 33.28
N HIS A 78 -9.36 35.29 32.34
CA HIS A 78 -8.51 34.61 31.37
C HIS A 78 -7.58 33.54 31.98
N ILE A 79 -7.63 32.35 31.38
CA ILE A 79 -6.68 31.25 31.57
C ILE A 79 -5.49 31.48 30.63
N SER A 80 -4.29 31.60 31.21
CA SER A 80 -3.07 31.16 30.54
C SER A 80 -2.87 29.67 30.84
N LYS A 81 -3.19 28.80 29.88
CA LYS A 81 -2.69 27.43 29.85
C LYS A 81 -2.32 27.11 28.42
N GLN A 82 -1.01 26.98 28.19
CA GLN A 82 -0.45 26.33 27.02
C GLN A 82 -1.05 24.92 26.94
N THR A 83 -1.95 24.72 25.98
CA THR A 83 -2.27 23.39 25.47
C THR A 83 -1.08 22.94 24.62
N THR A 84 -0.38 21.90 25.09
CA THR A 84 0.50 21.10 24.26
C THR A 84 -0.34 20.42 23.19
N ILE A 85 -0.50 21.07 22.05
CA ILE A 85 -0.95 20.43 20.83
C ILE A 85 0.16 19.44 20.49
N THR A 86 -0.12 18.15 20.65
CA THR A 86 0.75 17.10 20.10
C THR A 86 0.80 17.31 18.60
N ASP A 87 1.99 17.53 18.07
CA ASP A 87 2.15 17.67 16.63
C ASP A 87 1.94 16.30 15.97
N ASP A 88 0.84 16.14 15.26
CA ASP A 88 0.45 14.88 14.61
C ASP A 88 1.57 14.32 13.71
N THR A 89 2.43 15.18 13.18
CA THR A 89 3.60 14.79 12.37
C THR A 89 4.66 14.10 13.21
N LEU A 90 4.95 14.62 14.41
CA LEU A 90 5.92 14.03 15.33
C LEU A 90 5.41 12.69 15.86
N GLN A 91 4.11 12.63 16.17
CA GLN A 91 3.48 11.37 16.57
C GLN A 91 3.55 10.31 15.45
N THR A 92 3.33 10.72 14.20
CA THR A 92 3.49 9.85 13.02
C THR A 92 4.93 9.33 12.87
N LEU A 93 5.93 10.17 13.12
CA LEU A 93 7.34 9.73 13.08
C LEU A 93 7.63 8.69 14.17
N TYR A 94 7.08 8.83 15.38
CA TYR A 94 7.22 7.79 16.41
C TYR A 94 6.54 6.48 16.02
N ASP A 95 5.38 6.55 15.37
CA ASP A 95 4.60 5.36 15.01
C ASP A 95 5.26 4.59 13.85
N VAL A 96 5.82 5.30 12.86
CA VAL A 96 6.49 4.73 11.69
C VAL A 96 7.91 4.25 12.02
N PHE A 97 8.64 4.98 12.86
CA PHE A 97 10.02 4.66 13.25
C PHE A 97 10.10 4.23 14.71
N ASN A 98 9.16 3.42 15.17
CA ASN A 98 9.04 2.97 16.57
C ASN A 98 10.26 2.21 17.12
N GLU A 99 11.15 1.74 16.24
CA GLU A 99 12.43 1.08 16.56
C GLU A 99 13.60 2.07 16.82
N ILE A 100 13.38 3.38 16.62
CA ILE A 100 14.35 4.46 16.82
C ILE A 100 14.01 5.21 18.13
N PRO A 101 15.00 5.54 18.98
CA PRO A 101 14.77 6.29 20.22
C PRO A 101 14.01 7.60 19.98
N ARG A 102 12.98 7.85 20.79
CA ARG A 102 12.07 9.01 20.61
C ARG A 102 12.79 10.35 20.69
N ASP A 103 13.79 10.46 21.56
CA ASP A 103 14.65 11.63 21.71
C ASP A 103 15.46 11.93 20.44
N HIS A 104 15.91 10.90 19.71
CA HIS A 104 16.57 11.09 18.42
C HIS A 104 15.60 11.62 17.35
N ILE A 105 14.39 11.06 17.29
CA ILE A 105 13.32 11.51 16.40
C ILE A 105 12.94 12.97 16.72
N GLU A 106 12.79 13.32 17.99
CA GLU A 106 12.50 14.68 18.46
C GLU A 106 13.57 15.68 18.06
N ASN A 107 14.84 15.32 18.24
CA ASN A 107 15.96 16.20 17.89
C ASN A 107 16.01 16.48 16.40
N LEU A 108 15.84 15.46 15.54
CA LEU A 108 15.75 15.66 14.10
C LEU A 108 14.54 16.51 13.71
N TYR A 109 13.39 16.21 14.32
CA TYR A 109 12.17 16.96 14.09
C TYR A 109 12.31 18.45 14.42
N ILE A 110 12.89 18.79 15.57
CA ILE A 110 13.13 20.16 15.99
C ILE A 110 14.16 20.84 15.06
N ASN A 111 15.22 20.13 14.68
CA ASN A 111 16.30 20.68 13.86
C ASN A 111 15.85 21.00 12.43
N PHE A 112 15.04 20.13 11.82
CA PHE A 112 14.64 20.27 10.43
C PHE A 112 13.35 21.08 10.26
N LYS A 113 12.36 20.94 11.14
CA LYS A 113 11.08 21.66 11.01
C LYS A 113 11.22 23.18 11.09
N ASN A 114 12.21 23.65 11.85
CA ASN A 114 12.49 25.08 12.00
C ASN A 114 13.38 25.65 10.87
N THR A 115 13.72 24.83 9.87
CA THR A 115 14.42 25.32 8.67
C THR A 115 13.42 25.89 7.67
N ASN A 116 13.81 26.92 6.91
CA ASN A 116 13.00 27.42 5.79
C ASN A 116 12.99 26.45 4.57
N ASN A 117 13.34 25.17 4.77
CA ASN A 117 13.39 24.18 3.71
C ASN A 117 11.99 23.57 3.52
N PRO A 118 11.36 23.67 2.33
CA PRO A 118 10.04 23.10 2.09
C PRO A 118 10.00 21.56 2.14
N ASN A 119 11.17 20.89 2.06
CA ASN A 119 11.30 19.43 2.05
C ASN A 119 11.83 18.87 3.38
N TRP A 120 11.77 19.65 4.46
CA TRP A 120 12.31 19.27 5.77
C TRP A 120 11.80 17.91 6.29
N TYR A 121 10.58 17.51 5.92
CA TYR A 121 10.02 16.20 6.29
C TYR A 121 10.72 15.05 5.56
N ASP A 122 10.99 15.18 4.27
CA ASP A 122 11.71 14.18 3.48
C ASP A 122 13.14 14.02 3.98
N ASP A 123 13.78 15.11 4.41
CA ASP A 123 15.12 15.09 5.00
C ASP A 123 15.14 14.34 6.34
N ILE A 124 14.15 14.54 7.22
CA ILE A 124 14.00 13.75 8.46
C ILE A 124 13.81 12.27 8.13
N VAL A 125 12.93 11.95 7.18
CA VAL A 125 12.66 10.56 6.78
C VAL A 125 13.92 9.90 6.22
N ASN A 126 14.69 10.59 5.39
CA ASN A 126 15.94 10.09 4.83
C ASN A 126 17.01 9.84 5.92
N GLU A 127 17.11 10.72 6.92
CA GLU A 127 18.03 10.56 8.03
C GLU A 127 17.63 9.38 8.93
N LEU A 128 16.33 9.25 9.25
CA LEU A 128 15.80 8.13 10.04
C LEU A 128 15.92 6.78 9.32
N LEU A 129 15.73 6.77 7.99
CA LEU A 129 15.97 5.58 7.16
C LEU A 129 17.46 5.21 7.15
N SER A 130 18.36 6.19 7.14
CA SER A 130 19.81 5.98 7.20
C SER A 130 20.24 5.43 8.57
N TYR A 131 19.65 5.92 9.66
CA TYR A 131 19.81 5.38 11.01
C TYR A 131 19.37 3.91 11.09
N ASN A 132 18.23 3.58 10.49
CA ASN A 132 17.71 2.21 10.48
C ASN A 132 18.57 1.27 9.61
N VAL A 133 19.15 1.79 8.53
CA VAL A 133 20.13 1.07 7.70
C VAL A 133 21.38 0.75 8.52
N MET A 134 21.94 1.71 9.27
CA MET A 134 23.09 1.48 10.14
C MET A 134 22.82 0.41 11.22
N LYS A 135 21.60 0.38 11.80
CA LYS A 135 21.15 -0.65 12.76
C LYS A 135 20.82 -2.01 12.12
N SER A 136 20.48 -2.03 10.83
CA SER A 136 20.22 -3.27 10.08
C SER A 136 21.52 -3.95 9.61
N SER A 137 22.58 -3.17 9.37
CA SER A 137 23.93 -3.69 9.12
C SER A 137 24.60 -4.27 10.37
N THR A 138 24.19 -3.88 11.58
CA THR A 138 24.63 -4.52 12.83
C THR A 138 23.88 -5.84 13.11
N ASN A 139 22.76 -6.11 12.43
CA ASN A 139 21.91 -7.29 12.65
C ASN A 139 22.19 -8.50 11.73
N LYS A 140 23.44 -8.64 11.26
CA LYS A 140 24.00 -9.97 10.91
C LYS A 140 24.77 -10.47 12.13
N ARG A 141 24.16 -11.41 12.87
CA ARG A 141 24.71 -12.17 14.01
C ARG A 141 26.23 -12.37 13.89
N SER A 142 27.00 -11.51 14.57
CA SER A 142 28.35 -11.83 15.09
C SER A 142 28.97 -10.68 15.92
N TYR A 143 28.46 -9.44 15.87
CA TYR A 143 29.13 -8.31 16.52
C TYR A 143 28.44 -7.77 17.79
N ASP A 144 27.11 -7.73 17.86
CA ASP A 144 26.42 -7.17 19.04
C ASP A 144 26.57 -8.01 20.32
N GLN A 145 26.87 -9.32 20.20
CA GLN A 145 27.13 -10.18 21.35
C GLN A 145 28.54 -10.02 21.95
N MET A 146 29.41 -9.21 21.35
CA MET A 146 30.71 -8.79 21.93
C MET A 146 30.66 -7.37 22.53
N ILE A 147 29.56 -6.62 22.34
CA ILE A 147 29.45 -5.22 22.76
C ILE A 147 28.87 -5.07 24.17
N ILE A 148 28.35 -6.16 24.75
CA ILE A 148 27.93 -6.21 26.16
C ILE A 148 28.97 -7.05 26.90
N ASP A 149 30.11 -6.43 27.23
CA ASP A 149 30.76 -6.58 28.54
C ASP A 149 32.07 -5.80 28.70
N ASP A 150 32.64 -5.19 27.66
CA ASP A 150 33.84 -4.34 27.83
C ASP A 150 33.81 -3.09 26.95
N ILE A 151 34.06 -1.94 27.58
CA ILE A 151 34.21 -0.62 26.95
C ILE A 151 35.40 -0.68 25.99
N VAL A 152 35.16 -0.90 24.70
CA VAL A 152 36.22 -0.82 23.67
C VAL A 152 36.49 0.65 23.37
N PHE A 153 37.59 1.15 23.93
CA PHE A 153 38.24 2.40 23.53
C PHE A 153 38.55 2.33 22.03
N ILE A 154 37.87 3.13 21.20
CA ILE A 154 38.26 3.34 19.80
C ILE A 154 39.64 4.02 19.84
N PRO A 155 40.74 3.35 19.44
CA PRO A 155 42.06 3.94 19.62
C PRO A 155 42.22 5.18 18.73
N ASP A 156 42.87 6.23 19.25
CA ASP A 156 43.16 7.47 18.50
C ASP A 156 43.80 7.21 17.13
N GLU A 157 44.54 6.10 17.00
CA GLU A 157 45.16 5.64 15.75
C GLU A 157 44.14 5.29 14.66
N TYR A 158 43.00 4.67 15.00
CA TYR A 158 41.95 4.39 14.03
C TYR A 158 41.27 5.67 13.54
N ASN A 159 40.99 6.60 14.45
CA ASN A 159 40.46 7.92 14.08
C ASN A 159 41.44 8.70 13.19
N ARG A 160 42.75 8.54 13.43
CA ARG A 160 43.80 9.13 12.58
C ARG A 160 43.86 8.51 11.19
N LEU A 161 43.64 7.19 11.06
CA LEU A 161 43.53 6.52 9.75
C LEU A 161 42.37 7.10 8.93
N LEU A 162 41.19 7.26 9.54
CA LEU A 162 40.03 7.87 8.87
C LEU A 162 40.26 9.34 8.52
N ALA A 163 41.00 10.08 9.35
CA ALA A 163 41.34 11.47 9.07
C ALA A 163 42.30 11.61 7.86
N ILE A 164 43.20 10.65 7.66
CA ILE A 164 44.19 10.66 6.57
C ILE A 164 43.58 10.14 5.25
N LEU A 165 42.70 9.14 5.33
CA LEU A 165 41.99 8.58 4.18
C LEU A 165 40.48 8.82 4.34
N PRO A 166 39.98 10.05 4.16
CA PRO A 166 38.58 10.40 4.47
C PRO A 166 37.55 9.73 3.55
N ASP A 167 37.97 9.18 2.41
CA ASP A 167 37.11 8.48 1.45
C ASP A 167 37.16 6.95 1.59
N ILE A 168 37.91 6.40 2.55
CA ILE A 168 37.96 4.95 2.82
C ILE A 168 36.63 4.47 3.42
N ASP A 169 36.19 3.26 3.07
CA ASP A 169 35.07 2.60 3.76
C ASP A 169 35.46 2.30 5.22
N PRO A 170 34.73 2.83 6.23
CA PRO A 170 35.08 2.64 7.65
C PRO A 170 35.15 1.17 8.08
N ASP A 171 34.27 0.31 7.57
CA ASP A 171 34.27 -1.12 7.94
C ASP A 171 35.53 -1.82 7.41
N TYR A 172 35.91 -1.52 6.16
CA TYR A 172 37.14 -2.00 5.55
C TYR A 172 38.37 -1.45 6.27
N ALA A 173 38.37 -0.16 6.62
CA ALA A 173 39.45 0.46 7.39
C ALA A 173 39.63 -0.20 8.75
N LEU A 174 38.54 -0.52 9.44
CA LEU A 174 38.55 -1.19 10.73
C LEU A 174 39.09 -2.61 10.60
N GLU A 175 38.65 -3.37 9.60
CA GLU A 175 39.16 -4.72 9.34
C GLU A 175 40.66 -4.72 9.04
N CYS A 176 41.11 -3.80 8.19
CA CYS A 176 42.53 -3.61 7.88
C CYS A 176 43.33 -3.21 9.12
N TYR A 177 42.80 -2.30 9.94
CA TYR A 177 43.42 -1.86 11.19
C TYR A 177 43.52 -3.00 12.21
N MET A 178 42.47 -3.79 12.41
CA MET A 178 42.46 -4.93 13.33
C MET A 178 43.46 -6.00 12.89
N LYS A 179 43.47 -6.38 11.59
CA LYS A 179 44.46 -7.33 11.04
C LYS A 179 45.90 -6.82 11.16
N TYR A 180 46.09 -5.51 11.05
CA TYR A 180 47.39 -4.89 11.24
C TYR A 180 47.84 -4.96 12.70
N ARG A 181 46.95 -4.66 13.65
CA ARG A 181 47.21 -4.76 15.10
C ARG A 181 47.47 -6.20 15.55
N GLU A 182 46.73 -7.18 15.03
CA GLU A 182 46.95 -8.60 15.36
C GLU A 182 48.33 -9.12 14.94
N LYS A 183 48.91 -8.55 13.88
CA LYS A 183 50.22 -8.95 13.34
C LYS A 183 51.38 -8.14 13.89
N SER A 184 51.10 -7.12 14.69
CA SER A 184 52.05 -6.10 15.11
C SER A 184 52.29 -6.19 16.61
N SER A 185 53.56 -6.28 17.03
CA SER A 185 53.92 -6.04 18.44
C SER A 185 53.61 -4.59 18.84
N ASP A 186 53.53 -4.30 20.15
CA ASP A 186 53.00 -3.08 20.79
C ASP A 186 53.49 -1.68 20.31
N ASN A 187 54.29 -1.56 19.25
CA ASN A 187 54.82 -0.28 18.78
C ASN A 187 55.08 -0.23 17.26
N THR A 188 54.06 -0.48 16.43
CA THR A 188 54.19 -0.45 14.96
C THR A 188 53.54 0.80 14.36
N ASP A 189 54.30 1.55 13.56
CA ASP A 189 53.89 2.82 12.96
C ASP A 189 52.70 2.69 11.99
N LEU A 190 51.55 3.27 12.34
CA LEU A 190 50.33 3.34 11.53
C LEU A 190 50.58 3.80 10.08
N ASN A 191 51.63 4.60 9.83
CA ASN A 191 52.01 5.03 8.49
C ASN A 191 52.30 3.86 7.55
N ILE A 192 52.73 2.70 8.06
CA ILE A 192 52.97 1.48 7.26
C ILE A 192 51.66 0.96 6.68
N LEU A 193 50.60 0.89 7.50
CA LEU A 193 49.27 0.49 7.05
C LEU A 193 48.73 1.48 6.02
N ILE A 194 48.84 2.78 6.29
CA ILE A 194 48.37 3.83 5.38
C ILE A 194 49.09 3.76 4.03
N THR A 195 50.41 3.62 4.04
CA THR A 195 51.23 3.51 2.82
C THR A 195 50.82 2.29 2.02
N SER A 196 50.63 1.14 2.68
CA SER A 196 50.18 -0.09 2.03
C SER A 196 48.80 0.05 1.38
N LEU A 197 47.85 0.70 2.06
CA LEU A 197 46.51 0.97 1.53
C LEU A 197 46.55 1.89 0.31
N ILE A 198 47.41 2.92 0.32
CA ILE A 198 47.57 3.83 -0.82
C ILE A 198 48.21 3.11 -2.01
N GLU A 199 49.24 2.29 -1.77
CA GLU A 199 49.98 1.58 -2.83
C GLU A 199 49.17 0.47 -3.50
N HIS A 200 48.42 -0.30 -2.71
CA HIS A 200 47.66 -1.46 -3.20
C HIS A 200 46.21 -1.11 -3.55
N GLY A 201 45.78 0.12 -3.25
CA GLY A 201 44.40 0.55 -3.34
C GLY A 201 43.58 0.10 -2.13
N TYR A 202 42.57 0.90 -1.80
CA TYR A 202 41.62 0.63 -0.72
C TYR A 202 40.19 0.76 -1.23
N ILE A 203 39.24 0.14 -0.52
CA ILE A 203 37.82 0.25 -0.86
C ILE A 203 37.34 1.63 -0.42
N LYS A 204 36.90 2.44 -1.38
CA LYS A 204 36.29 3.74 -1.08
C LYS A 204 34.85 3.57 -0.62
N LEU A 205 34.41 4.48 0.24
CA LEU A 205 33.02 4.57 0.67
C LEU A 205 32.08 4.77 -0.53
N THR A 206 32.49 5.56 -1.53
CA THR A 206 31.72 5.78 -2.76
C THR A 206 31.48 4.49 -3.54
N ASP A 207 32.48 3.64 -3.65
CA ASP A 207 32.40 2.38 -4.40
C ASP A 207 31.48 1.38 -3.69
N LYS A 208 31.53 1.36 -2.36
CA LYS A 208 30.60 0.58 -1.54
C LYS A 208 29.17 1.12 -1.65
N LEU A 209 28.98 2.43 -1.59
CA LEU A 209 27.66 3.06 -1.76
C LEU A 209 27.09 2.80 -3.15
N GLU A 210 27.92 2.86 -4.20
CA GLU A 210 27.50 2.54 -5.57
C GLU A 210 27.16 1.05 -5.73
N ARG A 211 27.96 0.15 -5.14
CA ARG A 211 27.63 -1.28 -5.08
C ARG A 211 26.33 -1.53 -4.33
N LEU A 212 26.14 -0.94 -3.16
CA LEU A 212 24.90 -1.04 -2.38
C LEU A 212 23.71 -0.44 -3.12
N ARG A 213 23.88 0.68 -3.82
CA ARG A 213 22.86 1.27 -4.69
C ARG A 213 22.52 0.32 -5.82
N ASN A 214 23.51 -0.27 -6.47
CA ASN A 214 23.31 -1.25 -7.55
C ASN A 214 22.71 -2.57 -7.03
N GLU A 215 23.05 -3.00 -5.82
CA GLU A 215 22.46 -4.17 -5.15
C GLU A 215 21.01 -3.90 -4.74
N ARG A 216 20.71 -2.74 -4.16
CA ARG A 216 19.33 -2.29 -3.90
C ARG A 216 18.54 -2.14 -5.18
N LEU A 217 19.15 -1.62 -6.25
CA LEU A 217 18.53 -1.56 -7.58
C LEU A 217 18.26 -2.98 -8.08
N LYS A 218 19.23 -3.90 -7.97
CA LYS A 218 19.06 -5.32 -8.32
C LYS A 218 17.97 -6.00 -7.47
N GLU A 219 17.88 -5.71 -6.17
CA GLU A 219 16.82 -6.21 -5.28
C GLU A 219 15.46 -5.63 -5.64
N ASN A 220 15.36 -4.31 -5.82
CA ASN A 220 14.16 -3.62 -6.28
C ASN A 220 13.72 -4.06 -7.68
N LEU A 221 14.62 -4.56 -8.52
CA LEU A 221 14.26 -5.07 -9.85
C LEU A 221 13.99 -6.58 -9.86
N ARG A 222 14.55 -7.33 -8.92
CA ARG A 222 14.24 -8.76 -8.70
C ARG A 222 12.89 -8.94 -8.01
N ASN A 223 12.53 -8.02 -7.11
CA ASN A 223 11.30 -8.03 -6.35
C ASN A 223 10.74 -6.60 -6.22
N PRO A 224 10.33 -5.97 -7.34
CA PRO A 224 9.79 -4.63 -7.30
C PRO A 224 8.57 -4.59 -6.40
N LYS A 225 8.53 -3.61 -5.49
CA LYS A 225 7.25 -3.06 -5.04
C LYS A 225 6.63 -2.41 -6.26
N PHE A 226 5.98 -3.21 -7.10
CA PHE A 226 5.31 -2.73 -8.28
C PHE A 226 3.98 -2.13 -7.84
N GLU A 227 3.96 -0.81 -7.72
CA GLU A 227 2.72 -0.08 -7.52
C GLU A 227 2.20 0.37 -8.89
N ILE A 228 1.08 -0.22 -9.32
CA ILE A 228 0.41 0.12 -10.60
C ILE A 228 0.22 1.63 -10.72
N ASN A 229 -0.11 2.32 -9.63
CA ASN A 229 -0.31 3.78 -9.61
C ASN A 229 0.95 4.59 -9.95
N GLU A 230 2.11 4.22 -9.41
CA GLU A 230 3.38 4.90 -9.72
C GLU A 230 3.82 4.56 -11.15
N PHE A 231 3.57 3.32 -11.56
CA PHE A 231 3.85 2.87 -12.91
C PHE A 231 3.07 3.64 -13.97
N LEU A 232 1.75 3.80 -13.80
CA LEU A 232 0.88 4.51 -14.73
C LEU A 232 1.14 6.01 -14.78
N LYS A 233 1.67 6.62 -13.71
CA LYS A 233 2.19 8.01 -13.78
C LYS A 233 3.35 8.14 -14.77
N THR A 234 4.22 7.12 -14.82
CA THR A 234 5.37 7.07 -15.71
C THR A 234 4.96 6.68 -17.13
N PHE A 235 4.06 5.70 -17.26
CA PHE A 235 3.54 5.21 -18.54
C PHE A 235 2.01 5.31 -18.55
N PRO A 236 1.44 6.44 -18.98
CA PRO A 236 -0.01 6.62 -18.95
C PRO A 236 -0.79 5.70 -19.89
N ASN A 237 -0.16 5.27 -20.99
CA ASN A 237 -0.68 4.23 -21.87
C ASN A 237 0.42 3.17 -22.06
N PRO A 238 0.59 2.24 -21.12
CA PRO A 238 1.63 1.21 -21.20
C PRO A 238 1.52 0.37 -22.46
N LEU A 239 0.29 0.01 -22.86
CA LEU A 239 0.03 -0.80 -24.05
C LEU A 239 0.58 -0.09 -25.29
N GLU A 240 0.15 1.15 -25.55
CA GLU A 240 0.66 1.91 -26.70
C GLU A 240 2.16 2.16 -26.56
N TYR A 241 2.64 2.54 -25.37
CA TYR A 241 4.05 2.83 -25.16
C TYR A 241 4.91 1.62 -25.47
N PHE A 242 4.67 0.46 -24.84
CA PHE A 242 5.51 -0.74 -24.95
C PHE A 242 5.34 -1.48 -26.28
N TYR A 243 4.16 -1.46 -26.89
CA TYR A 243 3.93 -2.08 -28.19
C TYR A 243 4.26 -1.18 -29.40
N ASP A 244 4.57 0.10 -29.21
CA ASP A 244 4.99 1.01 -30.28
C ASP A 244 6.34 0.59 -30.89
N ARG A 245 6.30 0.02 -32.10
CA ARG A 245 7.46 -0.46 -32.85
C ARG A 245 8.23 0.65 -33.56
N THR A 246 7.71 1.88 -33.58
CA THR A 246 8.35 3.01 -34.28
C THR A 246 9.47 3.66 -33.47
N LYS A 247 9.49 3.44 -32.15
CA LYS A 247 10.51 4.00 -31.24
C LYS A 247 11.77 3.15 -31.18
N ASN A 248 12.92 3.83 -31.17
CA ASN A 248 14.22 3.19 -30.93
C ASN A 248 14.45 2.93 -29.44
N VAL A 249 15.21 1.88 -29.13
CA VAL A 249 15.57 1.47 -27.76
C VAL A 249 17.09 1.48 -27.55
N SER A 250 17.51 1.61 -26.29
CA SER A 250 18.93 1.61 -25.90
C SER A 250 19.60 0.26 -26.18
N GLU A 251 20.92 0.23 -26.35
CA GLU A 251 21.63 -1.04 -26.55
C GLU A 251 21.58 -1.93 -25.29
N SER A 252 21.57 -1.32 -24.09
CA SER A 252 21.36 -2.02 -22.82
C SER A 252 20.01 -2.74 -22.81
N TYR A 253 18.95 -2.04 -23.20
CA TYR A 253 17.60 -2.59 -23.32
C TYR A 253 17.54 -3.77 -24.30
N LYS A 254 18.17 -3.65 -25.48
CA LYS A 254 18.23 -4.75 -26.47
C LYS A 254 18.90 -5.99 -25.90
N ASN A 255 20.00 -5.80 -25.19
CA ASN A 255 20.76 -6.90 -24.59
C ASN A 255 19.93 -7.64 -23.52
N HIS A 256 19.27 -6.89 -22.63
CA HIS A 256 18.37 -7.46 -21.62
C HIS A 256 17.21 -8.24 -22.25
N THR A 257 16.56 -7.63 -23.24
CA THR A 257 15.47 -8.24 -24.01
C THR A 257 15.90 -9.56 -24.63
N TYR A 258 17.04 -9.57 -25.33
CA TYR A 258 17.58 -10.77 -25.98
C TYR A 258 17.93 -11.88 -24.98
N ILE A 259 18.59 -11.55 -23.87
CA ILE A 259 18.96 -12.51 -22.83
C ILE A 259 17.71 -13.09 -22.18
N TYR A 260 16.75 -12.25 -21.80
CA TYR A 260 15.51 -12.69 -21.17
C TYR A 260 14.73 -13.64 -22.07
N LEU A 261 14.48 -13.27 -23.33
CA LEU A 261 13.75 -14.12 -24.28
C LEU A 261 14.53 -15.41 -24.60
N SER A 262 15.86 -15.34 -24.72
CA SER A 262 16.69 -16.53 -24.94
C SER A 262 16.60 -17.53 -23.80
N ASN A 263 16.47 -17.04 -22.57
CA ASN A 263 16.30 -17.85 -21.37
C ASN A 263 14.86 -18.38 -21.25
N ALA A 264 13.85 -17.52 -21.42
CA ALA A 264 12.43 -17.89 -21.35
C ALA A 264 12.05 -18.92 -22.43
N PHE A 265 12.64 -18.82 -23.61
CA PHE A 265 12.43 -19.71 -24.74
C PHE A 265 13.69 -20.51 -25.08
N ALA A 266 14.31 -21.15 -24.09
CA ALA A 266 15.58 -21.87 -24.23
C ALA A 266 15.59 -22.98 -25.31
N ARG A 267 14.41 -23.45 -25.73
CA ARG A 267 14.21 -24.45 -26.80
C ARG A 267 14.08 -23.85 -28.19
N ILE A 268 13.89 -22.54 -28.33
CA ILE A 268 13.85 -21.85 -29.62
C ILE A 268 15.29 -21.45 -30.01
N SER A 269 15.63 -21.51 -31.30
CA SER A 269 16.96 -21.11 -31.77
C SER A 269 17.23 -19.61 -31.57
N THR A 270 18.46 -19.24 -31.21
CA THR A 270 18.82 -17.82 -31.02
C THR A 270 18.73 -17.01 -32.30
N ASP A 271 19.00 -17.62 -33.44
CA ASP A 271 18.91 -16.92 -34.72
C ASP A 271 17.45 -16.54 -35.00
N TYR A 272 16.51 -17.40 -34.61
CA TYR A 272 15.11 -17.07 -34.70
C TYR A 272 14.67 -16.02 -33.69
N ILE A 273 15.12 -16.11 -32.43
CA ILE A 273 14.84 -15.06 -31.43
C ILE A 273 15.39 -13.70 -31.90
N LYS A 274 16.60 -13.66 -32.47
CA LYS A 274 17.16 -12.43 -33.09
C LYS A 274 16.30 -11.95 -34.26
N GLN A 275 15.79 -12.85 -35.09
CA GLN A 275 14.89 -12.50 -36.18
C GLN A 275 13.59 -11.88 -35.65
N VAL A 276 12.95 -12.48 -34.64
CA VAL A 276 11.74 -11.93 -34.01
C VAL A 276 12.03 -10.55 -33.42
N LEU A 277 13.17 -10.38 -32.75
CA LEU A 277 13.57 -9.08 -32.22
C LEU A 277 13.74 -8.04 -33.33
N ASN A 278 14.47 -8.36 -34.41
CA ASN A 278 14.63 -7.46 -35.54
C ASN A 278 13.29 -7.05 -36.15
N ASN A 279 12.37 -8.00 -36.34
CA ASN A 279 11.04 -7.74 -36.91
C ASN A 279 10.18 -6.84 -36.01
N ASN A 280 10.41 -6.88 -34.70
CA ASN A 280 9.69 -6.07 -33.72
C ASN A 280 10.50 -4.85 -33.25
N ASN A 281 11.54 -4.44 -33.98
CA ASN A 281 12.41 -3.32 -33.61
C ASN A 281 12.97 -3.42 -32.17
N TYR A 282 13.32 -4.65 -31.78
CA TYR A 282 13.81 -5.05 -30.45
C TYR A 282 12.86 -4.74 -29.28
N ARG A 283 11.59 -4.38 -29.52
CA ARG A 283 10.59 -4.17 -28.46
C ARG A 283 10.27 -5.48 -27.73
N PHE A 284 10.23 -5.47 -26.40
CA PHE A 284 10.17 -6.71 -25.61
C PHE A 284 8.75 -7.30 -25.63
N ALA A 285 7.74 -6.51 -25.27
CA ALA A 285 6.33 -6.90 -25.22
C ALA A 285 5.84 -7.58 -26.52
N PRO A 286 5.95 -6.95 -27.71
CA PRO A 286 5.49 -7.60 -28.95
C PRO A 286 6.33 -8.82 -29.34
N SER A 287 7.63 -8.85 -29.02
CA SER A 287 8.49 -10.02 -29.27
C SER A 287 8.12 -11.20 -28.38
N MET A 288 7.87 -10.94 -27.09
CA MET A 288 7.42 -11.91 -26.10
C MET A 288 6.10 -12.52 -26.54
N LYS A 289 5.11 -11.68 -26.88
CA LYS A 289 3.78 -12.11 -27.31
C LYS A 289 3.84 -12.98 -28.57
N GLN A 290 4.61 -12.57 -29.58
CA GLN A 290 4.81 -13.37 -30.79
C GLN A 290 5.41 -14.75 -30.47
N LEU A 291 6.45 -14.81 -29.64
CA LEU A 291 7.08 -16.08 -29.26
C LEU A 291 6.14 -16.96 -28.43
N GLN A 292 5.31 -16.38 -27.55
CA GLN A 292 4.30 -17.11 -26.78
C GLN A 292 3.23 -17.72 -27.69
N GLU A 293 2.65 -16.93 -28.61
CA GLU A 293 1.62 -17.39 -29.55
C GLU A 293 2.12 -18.52 -30.45
N GLU A 294 3.34 -18.36 -30.97
CA GLU A 294 4.00 -19.37 -31.80
C GLU A 294 4.32 -20.66 -31.02
N PHE A 295 4.83 -20.52 -29.79
CA PHE A 295 5.11 -21.66 -28.92
C PHE A 295 3.84 -22.41 -28.51
N TYR A 296 2.77 -21.68 -28.20
CA TYR A 296 1.45 -22.24 -27.91
C TYR A 296 0.90 -23.02 -29.12
N THR A 297 0.89 -22.41 -30.30
CA THR A 297 0.42 -23.01 -31.56
C THR A 297 1.15 -24.31 -31.88
N TYR A 298 2.46 -24.37 -31.63
CA TYR A 298 3.26 -25.58 -31.79
C TYR A 298 2.79 -26.71 -30.87
N HIS A 299 2.50 -26.41 -29.60
CA HIS A 299 2.08 -27.42 -28.64
C HIS A 299 0.65 -27.94 -28.90
N THR A 300 -0.26 -27.09 -29.37
CA THR A 300 -1.64 -27.50 -29.68
C THR A 300 -1.75 -28.29 -30.98
N ASN A 301 -0.88 -28.05 -31.97
CA ASN A 301 -0.94 -28.67 -33.29
C ASN A 301 -0.13 -29.98 -33.46
N GLN A 302 0.43 -30.53 -32.38
CA GLN A 302 1.19 -31.79 -32.37
C GLN A 302 0.46 -33.00 -33.02
N ASN A 303 -0.88 -32.94 -33.16
CA ASN A 303 -1.70 -34.00 -33.76
C ASN A 303 -1.90 -33.88 -35.29
N LYS A 304 -1.40 -32.84 -35.96
CA LYS A 304 -1.47 -32.72 -37.42
C LYS A 304 -0.05 -32.73 -38.00
N LYS A 305 0.26 -33.74 -38.82
CA LYS A 305 1.46 -33.79 -39.68
C LYS A 305 1.42 -32.63 -40.68
N SER A 306 1.81 -31.45 -40.23
CA SER A 306 1.94 -30.24 -41.03
C SER A 306 3.41 -29.82 -41.04
N ASN A 307 3.88 -29.32 -42.17
CA ASN A 307 5.21 -28.75 -42.40
C ASN A 307 5.42 -27.46 -41.59
N ASP A 308 5.26 -27.51 -40.27
CA ASP A 308 5.27 -26.30 -39.45
C ASP A 308 6.69 -25.75 -39.32
N THR A 309 6.85 -24.49 -39.69
CA THR A 309 8.15 -23.80 -39.82
C THR A 309 8.86 -23.67 -38.47
N ILE A 310 8.11 -23.73 -37.36
CA ILE A 310 8.60 -23.70 -35.98
C ILE A 310 9.38 -24.96 -35.62
N VAL A 311 9.00 -26.14 -36.12
CA VAL A 311 9.72 -27.40 -35.81
C VAL A 311 11.18 -27.31 -36.22
N LYS A 312 11.48 -26.67 -37.36
CA LYS A 312 12.83 -26.45 -37.87
C LYS A 312 13.64 -25.44 -37.05
N ARG A 313 12.98 -24.65 -36.20
CA ARG A 313 13.56 -23.59 -35.37
C ARG A 313 13.71 -24.01 -33.91
N LEU A 314 13.17 -25.16 -33.53
CA LEU A 314 13.31 -25.73 -32.20
C LEU A 314 14.60 -26.55 -32.09
N ASN A 315 15.30 -26.36 -30.98
CA ASN A 315 16.43 -27.19 -30.59
C ASN A 315 15.92 -28.46 -29.90
N HIS A 316 16.54 -29.60 -30.20
CA HIS A 316 16.24 -30.87 -29.54
C HIS A 316 16.51 -30.86 -28.03
N ARG A 317 17.37 -29.94 -27.55
CA ARG A 317 17.69 -29.76 -26.14
C ARG A 317 17.56 -28.29 -25.77
N ALA A 318 17.09 -28.04 -24.55
CA ALA A 318 17.13 -26.70 -23.97
C ALA A 318 18.59 -26.26 -23.80
N ARG A 319 18.85 -25.00 -24.11
CA ARG A 319 20.18 -24.41 -23.99
C ARG A 319 20.45 -23.99 -22.54
N ALA A 320 21.72 -23.81 -22.21
CA ALA A 320 22.12 -23.25 -20.93
C ALA A 320 21.63 -21.80 -20.79
N SER A 321 21.23 -21.42 -19.58
CA SER A 321 20.80 -20.05 -19.27
C SER A 321 21.95 -19.07 -19.47
N MET A 322 21.67 -17.96 -20.14
CA MET A 322 22.59 -16.84 -20.28
C MET A 322 22.58 -16.00 -19.01
N ALA A 323 23.75 -15.47 -18.64
CA ALA A 323 23.87 -14.57 -17.50
C ALA A 323 23.15 -13.24 -17.80
N ILE A 324 22.36 -12.77 -16.83
CA ILE A 324 21.70 -11.46 -16.88
C ILE A 324 22.78 -10.37 -16.77
N PRO A 325 22.70 -9.26 -17.52
CA PRO A 325 23.66 -8.16 -17.40
C PRO A 325 23.76 -7.61 -15.98
N ASP A 326 24.97 -7.18 -15.59
CA ASP A 326 25.22 -6.65 -14.24
C ASP A 326 24.61 -5.27 -14.00
N VAL A 327 24.51 -4.45 -15.04
CA VAL A 327 23.89 -3.13 -14.97
C VAL A 327 22.46 -3.26 -15.52
N PRO A 328 21.43 -3.05 -14.72
CA PRO A 328 20.06 -3.20 -15.18
C PRO A 328 19.61 -2.06 -16.11
N ASP A 329 18.75 -2.38 -17.08
CA ASP A 329 18.05 -1.38 -17.88
C ASP A 329 16.66 -1.07 -17.30
N GLU A 330 16.48 0.16 -16.80
CA GLU A 330 15.27 0.57 -16.07
C GLU A 330 13.99 0.42 -16.91
N ILE A 331 14.02 0.78 -18.19
CA ILE A 331 12.85 0.70 -19.08
C ILE A 331 12.48 -0.75 -19.35
N PHE A 332 13.47 -1.62 -19.60
CA PHE A 332 13.23 -3.06 -19.78
C PHE A 332 12.54 -3.67 -18.56
N TYR A 333 13.01 -3.38 -17.35
CA TYR A 333 12.42 -3.95 -16.14
C TYR A 333 11.03 -3.37 -15.85
N LYS A 334 10.79 -2.09 -16.16
CA LYS A 334 9.45 -1.48 -16.12
C LYS A 334 8.50 -2.18 -17.09
N GLU A 335 8.93 -2.44 -18.33
CA GLU A 335 8.16 -3.20 -19.31
C GLU A 335 7.91 -4.66 -18.88
N LEU A 336 8.91 -5.30 -18.28
CA LEU A 336 8.77 -6.64 -17.72
C LEU A 336 7.75 -6.68 -16.58
N CYS A 337 7.68 -5.64 -15.75
CA CYS A 337 6.65 -5.52 -14.73
C CYS A 337 5.27 -5.32 -15.36
N TYR A 338 5.16 -4.47 -16.38
CA TYR A 338 3.91 -4.32 -17.13
C TYR A 338 3.42 -5.67 -17.67
N ILE A 339 4.26 -6.46 -18.35
CA ILE A 339 3.86 -7.77 -18.88
C ILE A 339 3.39 -8.73 -17.76
N LYS A 340 3.97 -8.65 -16.56
CA LYS A 340 3.53 -9.48 -15.42
C LYS A 340 2.17 -9.06 -14.85
N HIS A 341 1.79 -7.80 -15.01
CA HIS A 341 0.54 -7.20 -14.50
C HIS A 341 -0.36 -6.70 -15.63
N GLU A 342 -0.14 -7.18 -16.86
CA GLU A 342 -0.80 -6.68 -18.07
C GLU A 342 -2.31 -6.93 -17.97
N ASP A 343 -2.69 -8.11 -17.48
CA ASP A 343 -4.09 -8.52 -17.28
C ASP A 343 -4.80 -7.60 -16.25
N GLU A 344 -4.16 -7.28 -15.12
CA GLU A 344 -4.72 -6.39 -14.09
C GLU A 344 -4.97 -4.96 -14.61
N ILE A 345 -4.11 -4.48 -15.50
CA ILE A 345 -4.20 -3.13 -16.10
C ILE A 345 -5.23 -3.10 -17.24
N ILE A 346 -5.28 -4.15 -18.07
CA ILE A 346 -6.20 -4.26 -19.20
C ILE A 346 -7.65 -4.44 -18.75
N ASP A 347 -7.89 -5.16 -17.64
CA ASP A 347 -9.25 -5.54 -17.25
C ASP A 347 -10.17 -4.35 -16.94
N ILE A 348 -9.66 -3.31 -16.26
CA ILE A 348 -10.44 -2.11 -15.92
C ILE A 348 -10.65 -1.22 -17.14
N ASP A 349 -9.64 -1.05 -18.00
CA ASP A 349 -9.75 -0.21 -19.19
C ASP A 349 -10.66 -0.83 -20.25
N ALA A 350 -10.56 -2.14 -20.49
CA ALA A 350 -11.35 -2.83 -21.50
C ALA A 350 -12.83 -2.93 -21.12
N SER A 351 -13.14 -3.06 -19.82
CA SER A 351 -14.50 -3.28 -19.35
C SER A 351 -15.29 -1.99 -19.08
N SER A 352 -14.60 -0.86 -18.93
CA SER A 352 -15.29 0.41 -18.63
C SER A 352 -15.95 1.02 -19.86
N ILE A 353 -17.05 1.75 -19.70
CA ILE A 353 -17.74 2.42 -20.82
C ILE A 353 -17.02 3.69 -21.29
N ASN A 354 -17.19 4.12 -22.55
CA ASN A 354 -16.48 5.31 -23.06
C ASN A 354 -17.19 6.64 -22.76
N ASP A 355 -18.53 6.65 -22.78
CA ASP A 355 -19.34 7.87 -22.71
C ASP A 355 -20.03 8.06 -21.36
N PHE A 356 -19.29 7.83 -20.27
CA PHE A 356 -19.83 8.09 -18.92
C PHE A 356 -19.91 9.58 -18.63
N ASN A 357 -21.08 10.04 -18.17
CA ASN A 357 -21.27 11.40 -17.67
C ASN A 357 -21.36 11.39 -16.14
N PRO A 358 -20.32 11.85 -15.40
CA PRO A 358 -20.31 11.84 -13.95
C PRO A 358 -21.45 12.63 -13.31
N ASN A 359 -21.94 13.69 -13.97
CA ASN A 359 -23.04 14.50 -13.44
C ASN A 359 -24.34 13.70 -13.35
N ARG A 360 -24.55 12.73 -14.23
CA ARG A 360 -25.72 11.83 -14.19
C ARG A 360 -25.63 10.80 -13.07
N ALA A 361 -24.44 10.58 -12.51
CA ALA A 361 -24.20 9.64 -11.41
C ALA A 361 -24.29 10.26 -10.01
N LEU A 362 -24.48 11.58 -9.91
CA LEU A 362 -24.60 12.26 -8.61
C LEU A 362 -25.81 11.79 -7.80
N GLY A 363 -25.74 11.93 -6.49
CA GLY A 363 -26.81 11.58 -5.55
C GLY A 363 -26.66 10.18 -4.96
N PHE A 364 -27.75 9.68 -4.40
CA PHE A 364 -27.80 8.48 -3.58
C PHE A 364 -27.97 7.21 -4.41
N TRP A 365 -27.34 6.13 -3.95
CA TRP A 365 -27.31 4.81 -4.55
C TRP A 365 -27.38 3.71 -3.49
N HIS A 366 -28.15 2.66 -3.77
CA HIS A 366 -28.06 1.40 -3.04
C HIS A 366 -27.08 0.46 -3.73
N ILE A 367 -26.14 -0.13 -3.00
CA ILE A 367 -25.37 -1.28 -3.50
C ILE A 367 -26.31 -2.48 -3.42
N LEU A 368 -26.94 -2.84 -4.54
CA LEU A 368 -27.98 -3.86 -4.60
C LEU A 368 -27.38 -5.27 -4.56
N ALA A 369 -26.36 -5.50 -5.39
CA ALA A 369 -25.68 -6.79 -5.48
C ALA A 369 -24.17 -6.61 -5.63
N THR A 370 -23.41 -7.56 -5.10
CA THR A 370 -21.94 -7.50 -5.05
C THR A 370 -21.34 -8.88 -4.94
N ASN A 371 -20.10 -9.08 -5.37
CA ASN A 371 -19.30 -10.27 -5.06
C ASN A 371 -18.29 -10.03 -3.92
N LEU A 372 -18.18 -8.79 -3.40
CA LEU A 372 -17.20 -8.42 -2.39
C LEU A 372 -17.59 -8.99 -1.01
N ASN A 373 -16.75 -9.87 -0.48
CA ASN A 373 -17.00 -10.55 0.79
C ASN A 373 -17.18 -9.61 1.98
N MET A 374 -16.60 -8.40 1.94
CA MET A 374 -16.74 -7.40 3.00
C MET A 374 -18.18 -6.93 3.24
N TRP A 375 -19.10 -7.17 2.29
CA TRP A 375 -20.52 -6.80 2.45
C TRP A 375 -21.36 -7.88 3.12
N LYS A 376 -20.84 -9.10 3.30
CA LYS A 376 -21.62 -10.25 3.82
C LYS A 376 -22.08 -10.04 5.27
N ASP A 377 -21.29 -9.36 6.08
CA ASP A 377 -21.57 -9.11 7.50
C ASP A 377 -22.13 -7.71 7.78
N LYS A 378 -22.36 -6.90 6.74
CA LYS A 378 -22.90 -5.53 6.82
C LYS A 378 -24.38 -5.52 6.41
N LEU A 379 -25.09 -4.44 6.74
CA LEU A 379 -26.49 -4.19 6.31
C LEU A 379 -26.61 -2.83 5.63
N ASN A 380 -27.56 -2.76 4.70
CA ASN A 380 -27.96 -1.55 3.99
C ASN A 380 -26.79 -0.73 3.42
N PRO A 381 -25.87 -1.32 2.64
CA PRO A 381 -24.79 -0.55 2.04
C PRO A 381 -25.33 0.41 0.98
N THR A 382 -24.92 1.67 1.08
CA THR A 382 -25.31 2.78 0.21
C THR A 382 -24.12 3.66 -0.11
N ILE A 383 -24.17 4.36 -1.23
CA ILE A 383 -23.17 5.32 -1.66
C ILE A 383 -23.87 6.62 -2.07
N THR A 384 -23.30 7.76 -1.69
CA THR A 384 -23.77 9.08 -2.14
C THR A 384 -22.64 9.84 -2.81
N TYR A 385 -22.82 10.14 -4.10
CA TYR A 385 -21.89 10.97 -4.86
C TYR A 385 -22.32 12.44 -4.86
N SER A 386 -21.38 13.34 -4.59
CA SER A 386 -21.59 14.79 -4.78
C SER A 386 -20.37 15.42 -5.43
N ILE A 387 -20.53 16.57 -6.08
CA ILE A 387 -19.39 17.27 -6.66
C ILE A 387 -18.48 17.75 -5.52
N HIS A 388 -17.21 17.36 -5.56
CA HIS A 388 -16.18 17.93 -4.70
C HIS A 388 -15.68 19.23 -5.32
N ASP A 389 -15.03 19.12 -6.49
CA ASP A 389 -14.62 20.25 -7.33
C ASP A 389 -14.29 19.76 -8.75
N GLN A 390 -13.77 20.68 -9.57
CA GLN A 390 -13.26 20.38 -10.90
C GLN A 390 -11.78 20.79 -10.97
N LEU A 391 -10.94 19.87 -11.45
CA LEU A 391 -9.53 20.11 -11.69
C LEU A 391 -9.34 21.09 -12.85
N SER A 392 -8.17 21.75 -12.90
CA SER A 392 -7.82 22.72 -13.94
C SER A 392 -7.86 22.14 -15.36
N ASP A 393 -7.70 20.82 -15.50
CA ASP A 393 -7.76 20.09 -16.78
C ASP A 393 -9.19 19.64 -17.14
N GLY A 394 -10.21 20.09 -16.40
CA GLY A 394 -11.62 19.81 -16.66
C GLY A 394 -12.15 18.53 -16.04
N ARG A 395 -11.30 17.70 -15.42
CA ARG A 395 -11.72 16.46 -14.75
C ARG A 395 -12.48 16.76 -13.47
N ILE A 396 -13.51 15.97 -13.19
CA ILE A 396 -14.30 16.13 -11.96
C ILE A 396 -13.70 15.33 -10.81
N ARG A 397 -13.85 15.86 -9.60
CA ARG A 397 -13.71 15.07 -8.37
C ARG A 397 -15.05 14.97 -7.67
N LEU A 398 -15.38 13.78 -7.18
CA LEU A 398 -16.62 13.51 -6.46
C LEU A 398 -16.30 13.21 -5.00
N ASN A 399 -17.09 13.74 -4.07
CA ASN A 399 -17.13 13.17 -2.73
C ASN A 399 -17.87 11.84 -2.82
N ASP A 400 -17.28 10.80 -2.24
CA ASP A 400 -17.86 9.48 -2.08
C ASP A 400 -18.15 9.23 -0.61
N LEU A 401 -19.44 9.18 -0.25
CA LEU A 401 -19.91 8.83 1.09
C LEU A 401 -20.56 7.45 1.04
N VAL A 402 -19.85 6.44 1.56
CA VAL A 402 -20.36 5.09 1.74
C VAL A 402 -20.93 4.95 3.14
N GLU A 403 -22.17 4.46 3.25
CA GLU A 403 -22.86 4.26 4.53
C GLU A 403 -23.38 2.83 4.62
N TYR A 404 -23.31 2.24 5.82
CA TYR A 404 -23.79 0.90 6.09
C TYR A 404 -23.93 0.67 7.61
N TYR A 405 -24.48 -0.46 8.01
CA TYR A 405 -24.47 -0.90 9.40
C TYR A 405 -23.48 -2.04 9.59
N THR A 406 -22.58 -1.91 10.56
CA THR A 406 -21.58 -2.93 10.90
C THR A 406 -21.97 -3.64 12.19
N ARG A 407 -21.76 -4.96 12.25
CA ARG A 407 -21.96 -5.70 13.49
C ARG A 407 -20.82 -5.41 14.46
N ARG A 408 -21.14 -5.00 15.68
CA ARG A 408 -20.21 -4.88 16.79
C ARG A 408 -20.57 -5.89 17.89
N PRO A 409 -19.57 -6.53 18.54
CA PRO A 409 -19.82 -7.40 19.68
C PRO A 409 -20.65 -6.67 20.74
N PHE A 410 -21.67 -7.34 21.29
CA PHE A 410 -22.54 -6.86 22.37
C PHE A 410 -23.43 -5.64 22.08
N VAL A 411 -23.14 -4.85 21.04
CA VAL A 411 -23.91 -3.65 20.65
C VAL A 411 -24.89 -3.94 19.52
N GLY A 412 -24.62 -4.95 18.69
CA GLY A 412 -25.44 -5.25 17.51
C GLY A 412 -24.98 -4.44 16.29
N PHE A 413 -25.92 -4.04 15.43
CA PHE A 413 -25.61 -3.30 14.20
C PHE A 413 -25.58 -1.80 14.45
N VAL A 414 -24.44 -1.17 14.14
CA VAL A 414 -24.20 0.26 14.39
C VAL A 414 -23.98 0.98 13.06
N PRO A 415 -24.58 2.18 12.84
CA PRO A 415 -24.31 3.00 11.67
C PRO A 415 -22.81 3.26 11.54
N THR A 416 -22.29 3.11 10.33
CA THR A 416 -20.88 3.32 9.98
C THR A 416 -20.83 4.00 8.62
N ASN A 417 -19.90 4.94 8.47
CA ASN A 417 -19.66 5.57 7.18
C ASN A 417 -18.16 5.57 6.85
N VAL A 418 -17.89 5.66 5.56
CA VAL A 418 -16.57 5.81 4.97
C VAL A 418 -16.67 6.97 3.99
N GLN A 419 -15.75 7.91 4.11
CA GLN A 419 -15.66 9.06 3.21
C GLN A 419 -14.40 8.96 2.36
N GLY A 420 -14.53 9.28 1.09
CA GLY A 420 -13.42 9.40 0.16
C GLY A 420 -13.68 10.45 -0.92
N ILE A 421 -12.68 10.61 -1.78
CA ILE A 421 -12.74 11.46 -2.96
C ILE A 421 -12.42 10.60 -4.18
N ASP A 422 -13.33 10.57 -5.12
CA ASP A 422 -13.14 9.95 -6.44
C ASP A 422 -12.60 10.99 -7.41
N THR A 423 -11.40 10.75 -7.91
CA THR A 423 -10.78 11.60 -8.92
C THR A 423 -10.94 10.96 -10.29
N GLN A 424 -11.63 11.64 -11.21
CA GLN A 424 -11.81 11.15 -12.57
C GLN A 424 -10.45 11.02 -13.29
N SER A 425 -10.30 9.93 -14.03
CA SER A 425 -9.14 9.68 -14.88
C SER A 425 -9.09 10.68 -16.04
N LYS A 426 -7.88 11.05 -16.45
CA LYS A 426 -7.63 11.91 -17.62
C LYS A 426 -7.90 11.22 -18.94
N TYR A 427 -7.87 9.90 -18.96
CA TYR A 427 -7.87 9.12 -20.19
C TYR A 427 -9.24 8.51 -20.49
N LYS A 428 -10.06 8.29 -19.46
CA LYS A 428 -11.37 7.68 -19.60
C LYS A 428 -12.35 8.24 -18.59
N SER A 429 -13.47 8.77 -19.07
CA SER A 429 -14.45 9.48 -18.24
C SER A 429 -15.11 8.58 -17.19
N SER A 430 -15.15 7.27 -17.45
CA SER A 430 -15.73 6.23 -16.59
C SER A 430 -14.75 5.66 -15.56
N ARG A 431 -13.48 6.09 -15.54
CA ARG A 431 -12.48 5.62 -14.58
C ARG A 431 -12.26 6.63 -13.48
N PHE A 432 -12.15 6.11 -12.27
CA PHE A 432 -11.96 6.92 -11.07
C PHE A 432 -10.90 6.30 -10.19
N GLN A 433 -10.12 7.17 -9.55
CA GLN A 433 -9.26 6.81 -8.45
C GLN A 433 -9.91 7.31 -7.16
N TRP A 434 -10.33 6.37 -6.30
CA TRP A 434 -10.83 6.66 -4.97
C TRP A 434 -9.65 6.87 -4.01
N ARG A 435 -9.78 7.85 -3.12
CA ARG A 435 -8.87 8.07 -1.99
C ARG A 435 -9.67 8.31 -0.72
N GLY A 436 -9.41 7.53 0.32
CA GLY A 436 -10.08 7.69 1.60
C GLY A 436 -9.77 9.01 2.30
N ASN A 437 -10.60 9.41 3.25
CA ASN A 437 -10.38 10.56 4.11
C ASN A 437 -9.80 10.17 5.48
N GLY A 438 -9.20 11.11 6.20
CA GLY A 438 -8.57 10.87 7.51
C GLY A 438 -7.50 9.77 7.47
N LEU A 439 -7.63 8.78 8.36
CA LEU A 439 -6.76 7.59 8.42
C LEU A 439 -6.82 6.75 7.14
N LEU A 440 -7.91 6.84 6.37
CA LEU A 440 -8.06 6.11 5.11
C LEU A 440 -7.35 6.79 3.93
N LYS A 441 -6.72 7.96 4.12
CA LYS A 441 -5.93 8.64 3.08
C LYS A 441 -4.74 7.86 2.56
N LEU A 442 -4.30 6.84 3.32
CA LEU A 442 -3.25 5.90 2.96
C LEU A 442 -3.75 4.81 2.00
N PHE A 443 -5.07 4.63 1.88
CA PHE A 443 -5.68 3.69 0.96
C PHE A 443 -6.20 4.43 -0.27
N THR A 444 -5.78 3.96 -1.43
CA THR A 444 -6.32 4.35 -2.73
C THR A 444 -6.78 3.10 -3.44
N SER A 445 -7.90 3.19 -4.15
CA SER A 445 -8.37 2.14 -5.05
C SER A 445 -8.72 2.75 -6.40
N GLU A 446 -8.63 1.96 -7.46
CA GLU A 446 -9.15 2.34 -8.76
C GLU A 446 -10.41 1.54 -9.08
N PHE A 447 -11.35 2.20 -9.74
CA PHE A 447 -12.54 1.55 -10.25
C PHE A 447 -12.97 2.13 -11.58
N GLY A 448 -13.72 1.31 -12.32
CA GLY A 448 -14.33 1.67 -13.58
C GLY A 448 -15.84 1.49 -13.54
N ILE A 449 -16.58 2.38 -14.20
CA ILE A 449 -17.99 2.17 -14.50
C ILE A 449 -18.10 1.27 -15.72
N ILE A 450 -18.66 0.08 -15.56
CA ILE A 450 -18.69 -1.00 -16.57
C ILE A 450 -20.07 -1.18 -17.21
N PHE A 451 -21.12 -0.74 -16.52
CA PHE A 451 -22.52 -0.87 -16.96
C PHE A 451 -23.30 0.34 -16.50
N VAL A 452 -24.18 0.89 -17.34
CA VAL A 452 -25.02 2.05 -17.00
C VAL A 452 -26.39 1.95 -17.62
N ASP A 453 -27.31 2.72 -17.06
CA ASP A 453 -28.60 3.03 -17.64
C ASP A 453 -28.47 3.75 -19.00
N ASN A 454 -29.00 3.09 -20.04
CA ASN A 454 -29.11 3.58 -21.41
C ASN A 454 -30.55 3.86 -21.85
N GLU A 455 -31.53 3.71 -20.95
CA GLU A 455 -32.95 3.91 -21.24
C GLU A 455 -33.39 5.32 -20.84
N THR A 456 -32.77 5.88 -19.81
CA THR A 456 -33.06 7.22 -19.34
C THR A 456 -32.45 8.28 -20.27
N PRO A 457 -33.21 9.33 -20.66
CA PRO A 457 -32.72 10.44 -21.47
C PRO A 457 -31.40 11.03 -20.96
N ILE A 458 -30.57 11.53 -21.89
CA ILE A 458 -29.20 11.96 -21.60
C ILE A 458 -29.10 13.14 -20.63
N ASP A 459 -30.17 13.91 -20.49
CA ASP A 459 -30.33 15.04 -19.58
C ASP A 459 -30.82 14.63 -18.17
N GLN A 460 -31.11 13.35 -17.95
CA GLN A 460 -31.60 12.82 -16.67
C GLN A 460 -30.57 11.91 -15.97
N PRO A 461 -30.61 11.81 -14.63
CA PRO A 461 -29.69 10.96 -13.87
C PRO A 461 -29.80 9.48 -14.25
N TYR A 462 -28.68 8.75 -14.20
CA TYR A 462 -28.70 7.29 -14.33
C TYR A 462 -29.55 6.66 -13.23
N GLN A 463 -30.32 5.63 -13.56
CA GLN A 463 -31.13 4.86 -12.61
C GLN A 463 -30.41 3.62 -12.05
N TRP A 464 -29.42 3.10 -12.80
CA TRP A 464 -28.53 2.02 -12.37
C TRP A 464 -27.13 2.21 -12.98
N ILE A 465 -26.12 1.77 -12.24
CA ILE A 465 -24.74 1.68 -12.69
C ILE A 465 -24.12 0.40 -12.12
N ALA A 466 -23.10 -0.16 -12.75
CA ALA A 466 -22.22 -1.12 -12.12
C ALA A 466 -20.78 -0.64 -12.15
N THR A 467 -20.08 -0.87 -11.06
CA THR A 467 -18.66 -0.56 -10.91
C THR A 467 -17.85 -1.84 -10.85
N MET A 468 -16.59 -1.76 -11.27
CA MET A 468 -15.60 -2.80 -11.05
C MET A 468 -14.37 -2.21 -10.38
N PHE A 469 -13.89 -2.88 -9.33
CA PHE A 469 -12.72 -2.50 -8.56
C PHE A 469 -11.55 -3.42 -8.88
N SER A 470 -10.33 -2.87 -8.98
CA SER A 470 -9.11 -3.68 -8.93
C SER A 470 -8.98 -4.37 -7.58
N SER A 471 -8.30 -5.50 -7.54
CA SER A 471 -7.80 -6.03 -6.28
C SER A 471 -6.90 -4.99 -5.60
N THR A 472 -6.96 -4.95 -4.28
CA THR A 472 -6.00 -4.24 -3.43
C THR A 472 -5.36 -5.27 -2.49
N LEU A 473 -4.37 -4.85 -1.70
CA LEU A 473 -3.81 -5.72 -0.65
C LEU A 473 -4.85 -6.16 0.40
N PHE A 474 -6.02 -5.52 0.44
CA PHE A 474 -7.05 -5.71 1.47
C PHE A 474 -8.38 -6.22 0.93
N THR A 475 -8.60 -6.15 -0.39
CA THR A 475 -9.88 -6.51 -1.02
C THR A 475 -9.64 -7.19 -2.35
N ASP A 476 -10.35 -8.28 -2.62
CA ASP A 476 -10.36 -8.91 -3.94
C ASP A 476 -10.93 -7.95 -5.00
N ALA A 477 -10.65 -8.22 -6.28
CA ALA A 477 -11.35 -7.55 -7.37
C ALA A 477 -12.85 -7.83 -7.28
N GLY A 478 -13.68 -6.82 -7.52
CA GLY A 478 -15.11 -6.95 -7.28
C GLY A 478 -15.97 -6.11 -8.19
N VAL A 479 -17.24 -6.48 -8.25
CA VAL A 479 -18.28 -5.79 -9.01
C VAL A 479 -19.42 -5.44 -8.07
N ASP A 480 -19.85 -4.18 -8.10
CA ASP A 480 -21.06 -3.73 -7.42
C ASP A 480 -22.10 -3.31 -8.46
N LEU A 481 -23.32 -3.84 -8.37
CA LEU A 481 -24.49 -3.31 -9.06
C LEU A 481 -25.18 -2.32 -8.13
N MET A 482 -25.26 -1.07 -8.57
CA MET A 482 -25.84 0.04 -7.82
C MET A 482 -27.11 0.55 -8.50
N THR A 483 -28.12 0.86 -7.69
CA THR A 483 -29.43 1.30 -8.18
C THR A 483 -30.00 2.43 -7.33
N ARG A 484 -30.86 3.28 -7.91
CA ARG A 484 -31.52 4.37 -7.17
C ARG A 484 -32.57 3.90 -6.16
N THR A 485 -33.09 2.69 -6.37
CA THR A 485 -34.11 2.04 -5.52
C THR A 485 -33.70 0.60 -5.26
N ARG A 486 -33.98 0.08 -4.06
CA ARG A 486 -33.78 -1.35 -3.71
C ARG A 486 -34.57 -2.32 -4.59
N GLN A 487 -35.65 -1.84 -5.22
CA GLN A 487 -36.52 -2.64 -6.08
C GLN A 487 -36.51 -2.07 -7.50
N PRO A 488 -35.40 -2.22 -8.26
CA PRO A 488 -35.38 -1.83 -9.66
C PRO A 488 -36.30 -2.75 -10.49
N PRO A 489 -36.71 -2.32 -11.69
CA PRO A 489 -37.40 -3.21 -12.62
C PRO A 489 -36.60 -4.48 -12.90
N THR A 490 -37.29 -5.62 -13.03
CA THR A 490 -36.65 -6.94 -13.20
C THR A 490 -35.70 -7.02 -14.40
N TYR A 491 -36.00 -6.30 -15.49
CA TYR A 491 -35.16 -6.31 -16.68
C TYR A 491 -33.76 -5.73 -16.41
N VAL A 492 -33.59 -4.83 -15.45
CA VAL A 492 -32.29 -4.24 -15.10
C VAL A 492 -31.34 -5.33 -14.63
N LEU A 493 -31.82 -6.21 -13.73
CA LEU A 493 -31.06 -7.35 -13.26
C LEU A 493 -30.78 -8.34 -14.38
N ASN A 494 -31.78 -8.67 -15.20
CA ASN A 494 -31.61 -9.61 -16.31
C ASN A 494 -30.55 -9.10 -17.31
N ASN A 495 -30.60 -7.81 -17.67
CA ASN A 495 -29.63 -7.19 -18.57
C ASN A 495 -28.23 -7.16 -17.95
N PHE A 496 -28.12 -6.86 -16.66
CA PHE A 496 -26.84 -6.90 -15.96
C PHE A 496 -26.25 -8.32 -15.89
N VAL A 497 -27.07 -9.32 -15.58
CA VAL A 497 -26.65 -10.73 -15.56
C VAL A 497 -26.19 -11.18 -16.96
N GLN A 498 -26.96 -10.85 -18.00
CA GLN A 498 -26.59 -11.14 -19.38
C GLN A 498 -25.25 -10.46 -19.74
N PHE A 499 -25.09 -9.18 -19.41
CA PHE A 499 -23.84 -8.45 -19.60
C PHE A 499 -22.66 -9.16 -18.93
N CYS A 500 -22.81 -9.54 -17.66
CA CYS A 500 -21.78 -10.27 -16.93
C CYS A 500 -21.43 -11.62 -17.58
N GLN A 501 -22.41 -12.34 -18.13
CA GLN A 501 -22.17 -13.64 -18.76
C GLN A 501 -21.52 -13.55 -20.15
N GLU A 502 -21.87 -12.52 -20.93
CA GLU A 502 -21.39 -12.32 -22.30
C GLU A 502 -20.02 -11.63 -22.36
N HIS A 503 -19.71 -10.79 -21.37
CA HIS A 503 -18.46 -10.04 -21.34
C HIS A 503 -17.29 -10.95 -20.92
N SER A 504 -16.25 -11.01 -21.76
CA SER A 504 -15.11 -11.94 -21.62
C SER A 504 -14.38 -11.83 -20.27
N ILE A 505 -14.21 -10.60 -19.77
CA ILE A 505 -13.50 -10.30 -18.52
C ILE A 505 -14.45 -10.39 -17.31
N ILE A 506 -15.54 -9.61 -17.32
CA ILE A 506 -16.50 -9.52 -16.22
C ILE A 506 -17.05 -10.88 -15.82
N ARG A 507 -17.27 -11.81 -16.75
CA ARG A 507 -17.76 -13.17 -16.45
C ARG A 507 -16.98 -13.88 -15.35
N SER A 508 -15.66 -13.70 -15.31
CA SER A 508 -14.82 -14.34 -14.28
C SER A 508 -14.92 -13.59 -12.95
N ILE A 509 -14.96 -12.26 -12.99
CA ILE A 509 -14.94 -11.39 -11.82
C ILE A 509 -16.30 -11.41 -11.12
N SER A 510 -17.40 -11.30 -11.84
CA SER A 510 -18.78 -11.25 -11.32
C SER A 510 -19.29 -12.59 -10.75
N ARG A 511 -18.42 -13.58 -10.56
CA ARG A 511 -18.81 -14.87 -9.97
C ARG A 511 -19.27 -14.69 -8.53
N ASN A 512 -20.24 -15.51 -8.15
CA ASN A 512 -20.75 -15.55 -6.78
C ASN A 512 -21.28 -14.20 -6.28
N MET A 513 -21.75 -13.33 -7.18
CA MET A 513 -22.47 -12.13 -6.76
C MET A 513 -23.70 -12.51 -5.94
N PHE A 514 -23.98 -11.72 -4.92
CA PHE A 514 -25.09 -11.89 -3.99
C PHE A 514 -25.77 -10.55 -3.70
N TYR A 515 -27.05 -10.60 -3.33
CA TYR A 515 -27.79 -9.41 -2.90
C TYR A 515 -27.33 -8.97 -1.51
N THR A 516 -27.10 -7.67 -1.34
CA THR A 516 -26.75 -7.12 -0.03
C THR A 516 -27.97 -7.18 0.90
N ARG A 517 -27.71 -7.37 2.20
CA ARG A 517 -28.77 -7.54 3.20
C ARG A 517 -29.30 -6.20 3.67
N GLU A 518 -30.59 -6.17 4.01
CA GLU A 518 -31.23 -5.01 4.60
C GLU A 518 -31.42 -5.17 6.10
N ASN A 519 -31.74 -6.39 6.53
CA ASN A 519 -32.00 -6.73 7.92
C ASN A 519 -31.06 -7.80 8.42
N LYS A 520 -30.86 -7.82 9.75
CA LYS A 520 -29.98 -8.80 10.42
C LYS A 520 -30.38 -10.26 10.17
N ASP A 521 -31.67 -10.49 9.92
CA ASP A 521 -32.29 -11.81 9.75
C ASP A 521 -32.32 -12.24 8.27
N ASP A 522 -31.90 -11.36 7.34
CA ASP A 522 -31.86 -11.68 5.92
C ASP A 522 -30.79 -12.75 5.65
N THR A 523 -31.17 -13.74 4.85
CA THR A 523 -30.25 -14.72 4.28
C THR A 523 -29.55 -14.13 3.06
N ILE A 524 -28.27 -14.47 2.88
CA ILE A 524 -27.54 -14.08 1.67
C ILE A 524 -28.06 -14.90 0.49
N HIS A 525 -28.62 -14.22 -0.51
CA HIS A 525 -29.08 -14.83 -1.75
C HIS A 525 -28.10 -14.54 -2.87
N TYR A 526 -27.54 -15.61 -3.46
CA TYR A 526 -26.66 -15.50 -4.61
C TYR A 526 -27.47 -15.37 -5.92
N ILE A 527 -26.91 -14.64 -6.88
CA ILE A 527 -27.46 -14.58 -8.24
C ILE A 527 -27.13 -15.89 -8.94
N LYS A 528 -28.13 -16.78 -9.04
CA LYS A 528 -27.97 -18.17 -9.51
C LYS A 528 -27.22 -18.27 -10.84
N ASP A 529 -27.53 -17.39 -11.79
CA ASP A 529 -26.95 -17.40 -13.14
C ASP A 529 -25.47 -16.95 -13.17
N LEU A 530 -24.95 -16.42 -12.06
CA LEU A 530 -23.55 -16.05 -11.86
C LEU A 530 -22.83 -16.99 -10.86
N GLN A 531 -23.48 -18.09 -10.46
CA GLN A 531 -22.83 -19.17 -9.70
C GLN A 531 -22.19 -20.16 -10.68
N LEU A 532 -21.11 -20.82 -10.24
CA LEU A 532 -20.59 -21.98 -10.97
C LEU A 532 -21.56 -23.16 -10.80
N ASP A 533 -21.78 -23.93 -11.87
CA ASP A 533 -22.29 -25.29 -11.72
C ASP A 533 -21.29 -26.04 -10.82
N SER A 534 -21.72 -26.33 -9.59
CA SER A 534 -20.93 -27.02 -8.56
C SER A 534 -20.61 -28.46 -8.94
#